data_AF-A0A6B9Y666-F1
#
_entry.id   AF-A0A6B9Y666-F1
#
_cell.length_a   1.000
_cell.length_b   1.000
_cell.length_c   1.000
_cell.angle_alpha   90.00
_cell.angle_beta   90.00
_cell.angle_gamma   90.00
#
_symmetry.space_group_name_H-M   'P 1'
#
loop_
_entity.id
_entity.type
_entity.pdbx_description
1 polymer ?
#
loop_
_entity_poly.entity_id
_entity_poly.type
_entity_poly.pdbx_seq_one_letter_code
_entity_poly.pdbx_strand_id
1 'polypeptide(L)'
;MALHYPLSDESIENVNRDFWQNYDVEHWFYKIKTYDLLLENSEKFFTEIGDEALNEKSVESFHRAIESEIVFTFHHITESLFMLIGVCNSKLPWVEMKKIRISEIADFIEETVTEKDWEDGALESVFYPGTTVPKEHEGTKESSLEFIEKYLSRMSHRFLDRDIYNEYKHGLRLSTSETSIQIAPEDEPGGEAGPAVFGRKGTTHVYLEEEEIHREDSEVYHQLNRVMSGFDYELFIDLCYVNYLLIDQIVRIRRFTVGNNEEAEEKRIPINAFHDFDIDEIFEYDPEKRWEFTITYPPGDGSSGITLS
;
A
#
# COMPACT_ATOMS: atom_id res chain seq x y z
N MET A 1 -20.53 -11.61 -19.45
CA MET A 1 -20.20 -12.33 -20.70
C MET A 1 -18.96 -13.16 -20.43
N ALA A 2 -19.05 -14.49 -20.44
CA ALA A 2 -17.88 -15.35 -20.23
C ALA A 2 -17.06 -15.44 -21.52
N LEU A 3 -15.78 -15.09 -21.46
CA LEU A 3 -14.84 -15.28 -22.56
C LEU A 3 -14.31 -16.72 -22.48
N HIS A 4 -14.58 -17.52 -23.51
CA HIS A 4 -14.04 -18.87 -23.63
C HIS A 4 -12.81 -18.86 -24.53
N TYR A 5 -11.65 -19.21 -23.97
CA TYR A 5 -10.42 -19.34 -24.73
C TYR A 5 -10.21 -20.81 -25.12
N PRO A 6 -10.08 -21.17 -26.41
CA PRO A 6 -9.82 -22.54 -26.83
C PRO A 6 -8.32 -22.86 -26.71
N LEU A 7 -7.82 -22.92 -25.47
CA LEU A 7 -6.42 -23.25 -25.18
C LEU A 7 -6.29 -24.76 -24.88
N SER A 8 -5.23 -25.38 -25.41
CA SER A 8 -4.81 -26.72 -24.97
C SER A 8 -4.19 -26.65 -23.57
N ASP A 9 -4.13 -27.78 -22.87
CA ASP A 9 -3.44 -27.86 -21.57
C ASP A 9 -1.97 -27.42 -21.67
N GLU A 10 -1.27 -27.82 -22.75
CA GLU A 10 0.09 -27.35 -23.05
C GLU A 10 0.18 -25.82 -23.19
N SER A 11 -0.82 -25.19 -23.82
CA SER A 11 -0.86 -23.73 -23.95
C SER A 11 -1.06 -23.05 -22.60
N ILE A 12 -1.88 -23.64 -21.73
CA ILE A 12 -2.11 -23.15 -20.36
C ILE A 12 -0.81 -23.23 -19.55
N GLU A 13 -0.10 -24.36 -19.61
CA GLU A 13 1.19 -24.54 -18.94
C GLU A 13 2.24 -23.53 -19.42
N ASN A 14 2.31 -23.27 -20.73
CA ASN A 14 3.23 -22.29 -21.30
C ASN A 14 2.92 -20.86 -20.85
N VAL A 15 1.65 -20.45 -20.86
CA VAL A 15 1.23 -19.12 -20.38
C VAL A 15 1.53 -18.95 -18.89
N ASN A 16 1.28 -19.97 -18.08
CA ASN A 16 1.57 -19.93 -16.65
C ASN A 16 3.07 -19.85 -16.37
N ARG A 17 3.88 -20.62 -17.12
CA ARG A 17 5.34 -20.54 -17.07
C ARG A 17 5.83 -19.15 -17.41
N ASP A 18 5.34 -18.58 -18.51
CA ASP A 18 5.71 -17.23 -18.92
C ASP A 18 5.33 -16.19 -17.87
N PHE A 19 4.14 -16.30 -17.28
CA PHE A 19 3.71 -15.41 -16.21
C PHE A 19 4.66 -15.47 -15.00
N TRP A 20 4.87 -16.65 -14.42
CA TRP A 20 5.66 -16.78 -13.19
C TRP A 20 7.15 -16.51 -13.42
N GLN A 21 7.72 -16.94 -14.56
CA GLN A 21 9.13 -16.68 -14.87
C GLN A 21 9.38 -15.19 -15.09
N ASN A 22 8.48 -14.49 -15.79
CA ASN A 22 8.68 -13.09 -16.15
C ASN A 22 8.07 -12.08 -15.17
N TYR A 23 7.38 -12.52 -14.11
CA TYR A 23 6.91 -11.60 -13.06
C TYR A 23 8.10 -10.96 -12.34
N ASP A 24 8.38 -9.69 -12.61
CA ASP A 24 9.52 -8.97 -12.04
C ASP A 24 9.27 -8.57 -10.58
N VAL A 25 9.49 -9.51 -9.67
CA VAL A 25 9.35 -9.26 -8.23
C VAL A 25 10.46 -8.37 -7.67
N GLU A 26 11.63 -8.35 -8.30
CA GLU A 26 12.76 -7.51 -7.86
C GLU A 26 12.50 -6.03 -8.09
N HIS A 27 11.63 -5.68 -9.06
CA HIS A 27 11.14 -4.32 -9.25
C HIS A 27 10.69 -3.67 -7.93
N TRP A 28 9.92 -4.39 -7.10
CA TRP A 28 9.45 -3.89 -5.82
C TRP A 28 10.61 -3.60 -4.86
N PHE A 29 11.54 -4.56 -4.73
CA PHE A 29 12.72 -4.40 -3.89
C PHE A 29 13.57 -3.19 -4.29
N TYR A 30 13.89 -3.07 -5.59
CA TYR A 30 14.69 -1.96 -6.09
C TYR A 30 13.97 -0.63 -5.88
N LYS A 31 12.65 -0.58 -6.09
CA LYS A 31 11.86 0.64 -5.86
C LYS A 31 11.90 1.07 -4.39
N ILE A 32 11.60 0.15 -3.47
CA ILE A 32 11.61 0.41 -2.02
C ILE A 32 12.99 0.89 -1.59
N LYS A 33 14.06 0.16 -1.95
CA LYS A 33 15.41 0.52 -1.55
C LYS A 33 15.95 1.78 -2.20
N THR A 34 15.48 2.11 -3.41
CA THR A 34 15.82 3.40 -4.03
C THR A 34 15.22 4.55 -3.24
N TYR A 35 13.95 4.46 -2.82
CA TYR A 35 13.32 5.52 -2.03
C TYR A 35 13.96 5.68 -0.66
N ASP A 36 14.22 4.56 0.03
CA ASP A 36 14.96 4.49 1.30
C ASP A 36 16.29 5.26 1.21
N LEU A 37 17.13 4.87 0.24
CA LEU A 37 18.45 5.49 0.04
C LEU A 37 18.37 6.95 -0.38
N LEU A 38 17.36 7.34 -1.19
CA LEU A 38 17.18 8.73 -1.61
C LEU A 38 16.77 9.64 -0.46
N LEU A 39 15.98 9.16 0.51
CA LEU A 39 15.64 9.93 1.71
C LEU A 39 16.88 10.12 2.58
N GLU A 40 17.58 9.03 2.91
CA GLU A 40 18.80 9.06 3.73
C GLU A 40 19.93 9.93 3.14
N ASN A 41 20.00 10.04 1.81
CA ASN A 41 21.09 10.69 1.09
C ASN A 41 20.62 11.89 0.26
N SER A 42 19.46 12.49 0.57
CA SER A 42 18.81 13.53 -0.25
C SER A 42 19.72 14.74 -0.53
N GLU A 43 20.42 15.27 0.47
CA GLU A 43 21.36 16.40 0.29
C GLU A 43 22.50 16.03 -0.67
N LYS A 44 23.07 14.84 -0.50
CA LYS A 44 24.16 14.33 -1.35
C LYS A 44 23.68 14.11 -2.77
N PHE A 45 22.45 13.61 -2.94
CA PHE A 45 21.84 13.42 -4.24
C PHE A 45 21.73 14.75 -5.00
N PHE A 46 21.30 15.82 -4.35
CA PHE A 46 21.25 17.15 -4.97
C PHE A 46 22.64 17.69 -5.30
N THR A 47 23.55 17.67 -4.31
CA THR A 47 24.83 18.37 -4.40
C THR A 47 25.90 17.67 -5.21
N GLU A 48 25.91 16.32 -5.25
CA GLU A 48 26.97 15.53 -5.90
C GLU A 48 26.51 14.82 -7.18
N ILE A 49 25.22 14.52 -7.31
CA ILE A 49 24.67 13.74 -8.44
C ILE A 49 23.77 14.60 -9.34
N GLY A 50 23.04 15.55 -8.74
CA GLY A 50 22.05 16.40 -9.38
C GLY A 50 22.63 17.32 -10.46
N ASP A 51 21.80 17.59 -11.47
CA ASP A 51 22.09 18.60 -12.48
C ASP A 51 21.65 20.01 -12.02
N GLU A 52 21.87 21.01 -12.87
CA GLU A 52 21.49 22.40 -12.57
C GLU A 52 19.97 22.54 -12.33
N ALA A 53 19.15 21.81 -13.09
CA ALA A 53 17.69 21.86 -12.97
C ALA A 53 17.19 21.26 -11.64
N LEU A 54 17.82 20.20 -11.14
CA LEU A 54 17.52 19.64 -9.83
C LEU A 54 17.96 20.58 -8.71
N ASN A 55 19.13 21.20 -8.84
CA ASN A 55 19.68 22.13 -7.84
C ASN A 55 18.86 23.41 -7.65
N GLU A 56 18.02 23.78 -8.64
CA GLU A 56 17.02 24.85 -8.50
C GLU A 56 15.81 24.48 -7.64
N LYS A 57 15.65 23.20 -7.28
CA LYS A 57 14.54 22.70 -6.46
C LYS A 57 14.93 22.61 -4.99
N SER A 58 13.93 22.60 -4.11
CA SER A 58 14.14 22.39 -2.68
C SER A 58 14.36 20.90 -2.38
N VAL A 59 15.44 20.59 -1.67
CA VAL A 59 15.69 19.24 -1.09
C VAL A 59 14.49 18.79 -0.25
N GLU A 60 13.90 19.71 0.51
CA GLU A 60 12.75 19.42 1.35
C GLU A 60 11.50 19.07 0.53
N SER A 61 11.25 19.79 -0.56
CA SER A 61 10.16 19.45 -1.49
C SER A 61 10.38 18.10 -2.16
N PHE A 62 11.63 17.70 -2.40
CA PHE A 62 11.97 16.38 -2.91
C PHE A 62 11.74 15.30 -1.84
N HIS A 63 12.17 15.52 -0.60
CA HIS A 63 11.94 14.61 0.52
C HIS A 63 10.46 14.28 0.65
N ARG A 64 9.62 15.32 0.68
CA ARG A 64 8.16 15.19 0.73
C ARG A 64 7.57 14.42 -0.46
N ALA A 65 8.13 14.60 -1.65
CA ALA A 65 7.69 13.87 -2.84
C ALA A 65 8.01 12.38 -2.73
N ILE A 66 9.22 12.03 -2.27
CA ILE A 66 9.62 10.62 -2.08
C ILE A 66 8.81 9.95 -0.96
N GLU A 67 8.57 10.63 0.16
CA GLU A 67 7.72 10.11 1.25
C GLU A 67 6.30 9.79 0.76
N SER A 68 5.72 10.64 -0.09
CA SER A 68 4.40 10.35 -0.68
C SER A 68 4.44 9.18 -1.65
N GLU A 69 5.51 9.07 -2.45
CA GLU A 69 5.71 7.94 -3.36
C GLU A 69 5.86 6.61 -2.61
N ILE A 70 6.35 6.61 -1.37
CA ILE A 70 6.38 5.43 -0.49
C ILE A 70 4.95 5.01 -0.13
N VAL A 71 4.09 5.95 0.31
CA VAL A 71 2.68 5.67 0.62
C VAL A 71 1.94 5.12 -0.61
N PHE A 72 2.18 5.68 -1.78
CA PHE A 72 1.60 5.17 -3.03
C PHE A 72 2.12 3.80 -3.40
N THR A 73 3.40 3.55 -3.17
CA THR A 73 3.99 2.24 -3.38
C THR A 73 3.38 1.21 -2.43
N PHE A 74 3.06 1.58 -1.20
CA PHE A 74 2.33 0.72 -0.27
C PHE A 74 0.98 0.27 -0.84
N HIS A 75 0.17 1.18 -1.37
CA HIS A 75 -1.11 0.77 -1.97
C HIS A 75 -0.91 -0.13 -3.19
N HIS A 76 0.01 0.21 -4.10
CA HIS A 76 0.26 -0.59 -5.30
C HIS A 76 0.79 -2.00 -5.02
N ILE A 77 1.74 -2.12 -4.09
CA ILE A 77 2.30 -3.42 -3.74
C ILE A 77 1.29 -4.25 -2.95
N THR A 78 0.47 -3.62 -2.12
CA THR A 78 -0.64 -4.28 -1.41
C THR A 78 -1.69 -4.82 -2.38
N GLU A 79 -2.13 -4.00 -3.35
CA GLU A 79 -3.07 -4.43 -4.40
C GLU A 79 -2.48 -5.61 -5.18
N SER A 80 -1.20 -5.55 -5.52
CA SER A 80 -0.48 -6.63 -6.20
C SER A 80 -0.43 -7.90 -5.37
N LEU A 81 -0.19 -7.80 -4.06
CA LEU A 81 -0.20 -8.93 -3.14
C LEU A 81 -1.58 -9.60 -3.10
N PHE A 82 -2.65 -8.84 -2.90
CA PHE A 82 -4.01 -9.42 -2.84
C PHE A 82 -4.48 -9.99 -4.18
N MET A 83 -4.14 -9.35 -5.30
CA MET A 83 -4.38 -9.93 -6.62
C MET A 83 -3.67 -11.28 -6.76
N LEU A 84 -2.38 -11.36 -6.39
CA LEU A 84 -1.62 -12.61 -6.45
C LEU A 84 -2.19 -13.69 -5.53
N ILE A 85 -2.59 -13.35 -4.30
CA ILE A 85 -3.27 -14.26 -3.38
C ILE A 85 -4.51 -14.85 -4.07
N GLY A 86 -5.36 -14.01 -4.66
CA GLY A 86 -6.60 -14.42 -5.31
C GLY A 86 -6.40 -15.29 -6.57
N VAL A 87 -5.31 -15.08 -7.32
CA VAL A 87 -5.10 -15.77 -8.60
C VAL A 87 -4.07 -16.90 -8.58
N CYS A 88 -3.28 -17.05 -7.50
CA CYS A 88 -2.11 -17.93 -7.52
C CYS A 88 -2.44 -19.42 -7.74
N ASN A 89 -3.68 -19.82 -7.44
CA ASN A 89 -4.19 -21.18 -7.64
C ASN A 89 -5.07 -21.31 -8.89
N SER A 90 -5.20 -20.25 -9.69
CA SER A 90 -6.06 -20.27 -10.86
C SER A 90 -5.38 -20.88 -12.08
N LYS A 91 -6.19 -21.29 -13.07
CA LYS A 91 -5.68 -21.91 -14.29
C LYS A 91 -4.91 -20.92 -15.16
N LEU A 92 -5.26 -19.64 -15.14
CA LEU A 92 -4.65 -18.59 -15.95
C LEU A 92 -4.50 -17.30 -15.13
N PRO A 93 -3.52 -17.23 -14.19
CA PRO A 93 -3.40 -16.15 -13.23
C PRO A 93 -3.34 -14.77 -13.88
N TRP A 94 -2.55 -14.63 -14.96
CA TRP A 94 -2.43 -13.37 -15.71
C TRP A 94 -3.79 -12.89 -16.26
N VAL A 95 -4.60 -13.80 -16.82
CA VAL A 95 -5.91 -13.44 -17.40
C VAL A 95 -6.90 -13.02 -16.33
N GLU A 96 -6.83 -13.64 -15.16
CA GLU A 96 -7.71 -13.33 -14.04
C GLU A 96 -7.31 -12.04 -13.34
N MET A 97 -6.02 -11.79 -13.09
CA MET A 97 -5.54 -10.52 -12.53
C MET A 97 -6.03 -9.31 -13.34
N LYS A 98 -6.02 -9.42 -14.68
CA LYS A 98 -6.52 -8.35 -15.56
C LYS A 98 -8.01 -8.02 -15.38
N LYS A 99 -8.79 -8.96 -14.85
CA LYS A 99 -10.24 -8.82 -14.70
C LYS A 99 -10.65 -8.36 -13.31
N ILE A 100 -9.83 -8.64 -12.30
CA ILE A 100 -10.09 -8.25 -10.92
C ILE A 100 -10.17 -6.73 -10.84
N ARG A 101 -11.27 -6.24 -10.30
CA ARG A 101 -11.48 -4.82 -9.97
C ARG A 101 -11.05 -4.56 -8.55
N ILE A 102 -10.67 -3.32 -8.26
CA ILE A 102 -10.34 -2.90 -6.89
C ILE A 102 -11.48 -3.15 -5.90
N SER A 103 -12.74 -3.04 -6.34
CA SER A 103 -13.90 -3.37 -5.49
C SER A 103 -13.90 -4.85 -5.10
N GLU A 104 -13.59 -5.76 -6.04
CA GLU A 104 -13.54 -7.20 -5.76
C GLU A 104 -12.39 -7.55 -4.81
N ILE A 105 -11.25 -6.84 -4.90
CA ILE A 105 -10.16 -6.97 -3.93
C ILE A 105 -10.63 -6.53 -2.55
N ALA A 106 -11.32 -5.40 -2.48
CA ALA A 106 -11.76 -4.85 -1.22
C ALA A 106 -12.85 -5.70 -0.55
N ASP A 107 -13.81 -6.21 -1.33
CA ASP A 107 -14.82 -7.17 -0.86
C ASP A 107 -14.14 -8.42 -0.28
N PHE A 108 -13.14 -8.99 -0.98
CA PHE A 108 -12.35 -10.11 -0.48
C PHE A 108 -11.61 -9.78 0.82
N ILE A 109 -11.04 -8.57 0.94
CA ILE A 109 -10.36 -8.14 2.15
C ILE A 109 -11.34 -8.02 3.33
N GLU A 110 -12.51 -7.42 3.11
CA GLU A 110 -13.52 -7.22 4.14
C GLU A 110 -14.08 -8.58 4.59
N GLU A 111 -14.53 -9.41 3.65
CA GLU A 111 -15.24 -10.67 3.94
C GLU A 111 -14.30 -11.81 4.39
N THR A 112 -13.10 -11.93 3.81
CA THR A 112 -12.21 -13.07 4.09
C THR A 112 -11.05 -12.68 5.01
N VAL A 113 -10.34 -11.60 4.70
CA VAL A 113 -9.07 -11.28 5.38
C VAL A 113 -9.31 -10.65 6.75
N THR A 114 -10.26 -9.74 6.84
CA THR A 114 -10.55 -8.97 8.07
C THR A 114 -11.35 -9.82 9.06
N GLU A 115 -12.35 -10.54 8.57
CA GLU A 115 -13.13 -11.49 9.38
C GLU A 115 -12.37 -12.79 9.69
N LYS A 116 -11.21 -13.01 9.05
CA LYS A 116 -10.37 -14.21 9.16
C LYS A 116 -11.12 -15.49 8.77
N ASP A 117 -12.02 -15.39 7.79
CA ASP A 117 -12.82 -16.50 7.27
C ASP A 117 -12.11 -17.21 6.11
N TRP A 118 -10.84 -17.56 6.31
CA TRP A 118 -10.07 -18.29 5.32
C TRP A 118 -10.57 -19.74 5.23
N GLU A 119 -10.74 -20.26 4.00
CA GLU A 119 -10.91 -21.71 3.82
C GLU A 119 -9.72 -22.47 4.43
N ASP A 120 -9.97 -23.63 5.03
CA ASP A 120 -8.94 -24.47 5.64
C ASP A 120 -7.80 -24.75 4.64
N GLY A 121 -6.58 -24.35 5.01
CA GLY A 121 -5.39 -24.52 4.17
C GLY A 121 -5.23 -23.51 3.02
N ALA A 122 -6.10 -22.50 2.91
CA ALA A 122 -6.00 -21.47 1.87
C ALA A 122 -4.65 -20.75 1.92
N LEU A 123 -4.25 -20.23 3.08
CA LEU A 123 -2.97 -19.55 3.25
C LEU A 123 -1.77 -20.48 3.00
N GLU A 124 -1.87 -21.76 3.38
CA GLU A 124 -0.83 -22.74 3.07
C GLU A 124 -0.71 -22.97 1.57
N SER A 125 -1.83 -23.10 0.85
CA SER A 125 -1.84 -23.23 -0.61
C SER A 125 -1.25 -22.00 -1.31
N VAL A 126 -1.38 -20.82 -0.70
CA VAL A 126 -0.84 -19.57 -1.23
C VAL A 126 0.65 -19.43 -0.91
N PHE A 127 1.09 -19.60 0.33
CA PHE A 127 2.46 -19.23 0.72
C PHE A 127 3.43 -20.41 0.80
N TYR A 128 2.91 -21.64 0.85
CA TYR A 128 3.68 -22.87 1.08
C TYR A 128 3.17 -24.10 0.30
N PRO A 129 2.68 -23.98 -0.96
CA PRO A 129 2.02 -25.09 -1.65
C PRO A 129 2.96 -26.28 -1.85
N GLY A 130 2.56 -27.45 -1.34
CA GLY A 130 3.30 -28.70 -1.50
C GLY A 130 4.67 -28.72 -0.81
N THR A 131 4.94 -27.76 0.09
CA THR A 131 6.22 -27.70 0.81
C THR A 131 6.21 -28.63 2.01
N THR A 132 7.35 -29.24 2.28
CA THR A 132 7.60 -30.04 3.49
C THR A 132 8.75 -29.42 4.27
N VAL A 133 8.53 -29.21 5.57
CA VAL A 133 9.52 -28.58 6.45
C VAL A 133 10.40 -29.68 7.07
N PRO A 134 11.74 -29.51 7.06
CA PRO A 134 12.64 -30.42 7.77
C PRO A 134 12.30 -30.50 9.26
N LYS A 135 12.54 -31.66 9.90
CA LYS A 135 12.25 -31.85 11.33
C LYS A 135 12.96 -30.85 12.23
N GLU A 136 14.17 -30.42 11.87
CA GLU A 136 14.90 -29.38 12.63
C GLU A 136 14.20 -28.00 12.64
N HIS A 137 13.19 -27.79 11.79
CA HIS A 137 12.42 -26.56 11.65
C HIS A 137 10.91 -26.78 11.84
N GLU A 138 10.52 -27.86 12.52
CA GLU A 138 9.11 -28.15 12.83
C GLU A 138 8.45 -26.95 13.55
N GLY A 139 7.24 -26.57 13.14
CA GLY A 139 6.52 -25.41 13.66
C GLY A 139 6.80 -24.09 12.95
N THR A 140 7.89 -23.96 12.19
CA THR A 140 8.24 -22.68 11.52
C THR A 140 7.22 -22.27 10.45
N LYS A 141 6.65 -23.24 9.72
CA LYS A 141 5.60 -22.98 8.72
C LYS A 141 4.31 -22.54 9.41
N GLU A 142 3.89 -23.24 10.45
CA GLU A 142 2.69 -22.94 11.21
C GLU A 142 2.77 -21.54 11.84
N SER A 143 3.88 -21.22 12.51
CA SER A 143 4.12 -19.88 13.07
C SER A 143 4.20 -18.79 11.99
N SER A 144 4.77 -19.11 10.82
CA SER A 144 4.78 -18.16 9.69
C SER A 144 3.38 -17.93 9.11
N LEU A 145 2.53 -18.95 9.03
CA LEU A 145 1.13 -18.82 8.59
C LEU A 145 0.33 -17.98 9.57
N GLU A 146 0.50 -18.18 10.88
CA GLU A 146 -0.12 -17.34 11.91
C GLU A 146 0.32 -15.88 11.81
N PHE A 147 1.62 -15.63 11.57
CA PHE A 147 2.12 -14.29 11.32
C PHE A 147 1.46 -13.68 10.09
N ILE A 148 1.45 -14.40 8.95
CA ILE A 148 0.90 -13.92 7.69
C ILE A 148 -0.57 -13.55 7.85
N GLU A 149 -1.37 -14.41 8.48
CA GLU A 149 -2.79 -14.12 8.72
C GLU A 149 -2.98 -12.83 9.53
N LYS A 150 -2.25 -12.68 10.64
CA LYS A 150 -2.33 -11.48 11.49
C LYS A 150 -1.84 -10.24 10.75
N TYR A 151 -0.74 -10.35 10.00
CA TYR A 151 -0.16 -9.27 9.21
C TYR A 151 -1.14 -8.80 8.14
N LEU A 152 -1.67 -9.72 7.32
CA LEU A 152 -2.65 -9.41 6.28
C LEU A 152 -3.87 -8.72 6.89
N SER A 153 -4.42 -9.25 7.98
CA SER A 153 -5.56 -8.64 8.68
C SER A 153 -5.26 -7.20 9.13
N ARG A 154 -4.12 -6.92 9.80
CA ARG A 154 -3.79 -5.55 10.25
C ARG A 154 -3.50 -4.60 9.09
N MET A 155 -2.76 -5.07 8.08
CA MET A 155 -2.40 -4.28 6.91
C MET A 155 -3.64 -3.90 6.08
N SER A 156 -4.60 -4.83 5.95
CA SER A 156 -5.89 -4.63 5.27
C SER A 156 -6.68 -3.43 5.77
N HIS A 157 -6.72 -3.21 7.09
CA HIS A 157 -7.43 -2.06 7.67
C HIS A 157 -6.84 -0.73 7.18
N ARG A 158 -5.52 -0.66 6.95
CA ARG A 158 -4.86 0.54 6.41
C ARG A 158 -5.07 0.66 4.90
N PHE A 159 -5.09 -0.45 4.17
CA PHE A 159 -5.31 -0.42 2.73
C PHE A 159 -6.74 -0.02 2.35
N LEU A 160 -7.73 -0.43 3.14
CA LEU A 160 -9.14 -0.10 2.95
C LEU A 160 -9.50 1.34 3.31
N ASP A 161 -8.56 2.11 3.86
CA ASP A 161 -8.70 3.56 4.04
C ASP A 161 -8.53 4.25 2.66
N ARG A 162 -9.62 4.28 1.87
CA ARG A 162 -9.58 4.44 0.39
C ARG A 162 -9.41 5.87 -0.10
N ASP A 163 -9.56 6.86 0.75
CA ASP A 163 -9.64 8.26 0.31
C ASP A 163 -8.29 8.74 -0.24
N ILE A 164 -7.19 8.35 0.41
CA ILE A 164 -5.82 8.62 -0.06
C ILE A 164 -5.52 7.90 -1.39
N TYR A 165 -5.97 6.64 -1.53
CA TYR A 165 -5.73 5.84 -2.74
C TYR A 165 -6.47 6.39 -3.96
N ASN A 166 -7.73 6.81 -3.81
CA ASN A 166 -8.52 7.32 -4.92
C ASN A 166 -7.99 8.66 -5.45
N GLU A 167 -7.59 9.55 -4.53
CA GLU A 167 -6.96 10.83 -4.88
C GLU A 167 -5.67 10.59 -5.68
N TYR A 168 -4.81 9.69 -5.18
CA TYR A 168 -3.59 9.29 -5.88
C TYR A 168 -3.85 8.71 -7.28
N LYS A 169 -4.75 7.72 -7.39
CA LYS A 169 -5.05 7.01 -8.64
C LYS A 169 -5.50 7.95 -9.76
N HIS A 170 -6.16 9.05 -9.41
CA HIS A 170 -6.64 10.04 -10.37
C HIS A 170 -5.68 11.21 -10.58
N GLY A 171 -4.47 11.15 -10.01
CA GLY A 171 -3.46 12.19 -10.12
C GLY A 171 -3.86 13.49 -9.43
N LEU A 172 -4.86 13.44 -8.54
CA LEU A 172 -5.19 14.53 -7.64
C LEU A 172 -4.03 14.60 -6.65
N ARG A 173 -3.17 15.59 -6.88
CA ARG A 173 -1.92 15.72 -6.14
C ARG A 173 -2.24 16.08 -4.71
N LEU A 174 -2.10 15.07 -3.84
CA LEU A 174 -1.76 15.27 -2.45
C LEU A 174 -0.71 16.38 -2.37
N SER A 175 -1.13 17.54 -1.87
CA SER A 175 -0.24 18.68 -1.73
C SER A 175 0.60 18.44 -0.50
N THR A 176 1.84 18.00 -0.67
CA THR A 176 2.77 17.85 0.44
C THR A 176 3.28 19.21 0.89
N SER A 177 2.69 19.71 1.97
CA SER A 177 3.08 20.98 2.59
C SER A 177 3.96 20.73 3.81
N GLU A 178 4.83 21.70 4.12
CA GLU A 178 5.27 21.87 5.52
C GLU A 178 4.04 22.12 6.39
N THR A 179 4.03 21.52 7.57
CA THR A 179 2.93 21.55 8.53
C THR A 179 2.82 22.89 9.25
N SER A 180 2.78 24.01 8.53
CA SER A 180 2.26 25.26 9.09
C SER A 180 0.84 25.49 8.59
N ILE A 181 -0.16 25.15 9.41
CA ILE A 181 -1.54 25.55 9.15
C ILE A 181 -1.67 26.99 9.66
N GLN A 182 -1.57 27.93 8.73
CA GLN A 182 -1.93 29.33 8.96
C GLN A 182 -3.42 29.50 8.72
N ILE A 183 -4.19 29.67 9.80
CA ILE A 183 -5.58 30.11 9.72
C ILE A 183 -5.55 31.62 9.91
N ALA A 184 -5.51 32.36 8.81
CA ALA A 184 -5.78 33.79 8.84
C ALA A 184 -7.31 33.98 8.80
N PRO A 185 -7.92 34.79 9.67
CA PRO A 185 -9.22 35.34 9.34
C PRO A 185 -9.09 36.09 8.00
N GLU A 186 -10.02 35.87 7.06
CA GLU A 186 -10.11 36.64 5.82
C GLU A 186 -10.53 38.09 6.14
N ASP A 187 -9.64 38.86 6.74
CA ASP A 187 -9.75 40.31 6.76
C ASP A 187 -8.87 40.84 5.62
N GLU A 188 -9.52 40.94 4.46
CA GLU A 188 -9.10 41.61 3.21
C GLU A 188 -8.26 40.79 2.19
N PRO A 189 -8.68 40.75 0.91
CA PRO A 189 -7.87 40.19 -0.17
C PRO A 189 -6.61 41.03 -0.36
N GLY A 190 -5.47 40.50 0.10
CA GLY A 190 -4.16 41.15 0.08
C GLY A 190 -3.55 41.46 1.46
N GLY A 191 -4.20 41.07 2.55
CA GLY A 191 -3.64 41.19 3.91
C GLY A 191 -2.48 40.22 4.17
N GLU A 192 -1.52 40.64 5.00
CA GLU A 192 -0.44 39.76 5.49
C GLU A 192 -1.03 38.54 6.19
N ALA A 193 -0.51 37.34 5.86
CA ALA A 193 -0.98 36.10 6.46
C ALA A 193 -0.94 36.20 7.99
N GLY A 194 -2.09 35.97 8.64
CA GLY A 194 -2.22 35.97 10.09
C GLY A 194 -1.31 34.94 10.77
N PRO A 195 -1.09 35.06 12.10
CA PRO A 195 -0.21 34.16 12.84
C PRO A 195 -0.67 32.70 12.71
N ALA A 196 0.29 31.77 12.56
CA ALA A 196 0.01 30.35 12.49
C ALA A 196 -0.73 29.88 13.75
N VAL A 197 -1.93 29.31 13.58
CA VAL A 197 -2.77 28.80 14.68
C VAL A 197 -2.36 27.38 15.06
N PHE A 198 -1.77 26.63 14.13
CA PHE A 198 -1.23 25.30 14.36
C PHE A 198 0.01 25.07 13.49
N GLY A 199 1.15 24.82 14.11
CA GLY A 199 2.39 24.49 13.43
C GLY A 199 2.92 23.16 13.96
N ARG A 200 2.81 22.10 13.17
CA ARG A 200 3.52 20.84 13.41
C ARG A 200 4.70 20.76 12.45
N LYS A 201 5.63 19.84 12.65
CA LYS A 201 6.62 19.47 11.65
C LYS A 201 6.29 18.05 11.20
N GLY A 202 6.36 17.78 9.90
CA GLY A 202 5.97 16.51 9.31
C GLY A 202 5.24 16.66 7.98
N THR A 203 5.10 15.55 7.28
CA THR A 203 4.54 15.50 5.92
C THR A 203 3.04 15.20 5.97
N THR A 204 2.29 15.87 5.10
CA THR A 204 0.83 15.89 5.14
C THR A 204 0.25 15.48 3.80
N HIS A 205 -0.79 14.67 3.87
CA HIS A 205 -1.73 14.45 2.80
C HIS A 205 -2.81 15.52 2.83
N VAL A 206 -3.00 16.25 1.73
CA VAL A 206 -4.07 17.24 1.57
C VAL A 206 -4.99 16.79 0.45
N TYR A 207 -6.27 16.60 0.74
CA TYR A 207 -7.27 16.13 -0.22
C TYR A 207 -8.67 16.71 0.07
N LEU A 208 -9.62 16.45 -0.83
CA LEU A 208 -11.01 16.89 -0.70
C LEU A 208 -11.91 15.68 -0.45
N GLU A 209 -12.80 15.82 0.52
CA GLU A 209 -13.89 14.88 0.82
C GLU A 209 -15.24 15.57 0.62
N GLU A 210 -16.24 14.78 0.28
CA GLU A 210 -17.63 15.23 0.14
C GLU A 210 -18.49 14.50 1.18
N GLU A 211 -19.17 15.26 2.04
CA GLU A 211 -20.07 14.72 3.07
C GLU A 211 -21.52 15.07 2.73
N GLU A 212 -22.42 14.08 2.73
CA GLU A 212 -23.85 14.31 2.56
C GLU A 212 -24.48 14.88 3.85
N ILE A 213 -25.03 16.09 3.77
CA ILE A 213 -25.85 16.69 4.83
C ILE A 213 -27.32 16.50 4.50
N HIS A 214 -28.01 15.75 5.35
CA HIS A 214 -29.47 15.69 5.34
C HIS A 214 -30.06 16.86 6.17
N ARG A 215 -30.80 17.76 5.51
CA ARG A 215 -31.55 18.83 6.18
C ARG A 215 -33.03 18.47 6.31
N GLU A 216 -33.72 19.19 7.19
CA GLU A 216 -35.15 18.97 7.50
C GLU A 216 -36.08 19.11 6.26
N ASP A 217 -35.61 19.73 5.18
CA ASP A 217 -36.33 19.91 3.91
C ASP A 217 -36.30 18.68 2.99
N SER A 218 -35.69 17.57 3.41
CA SER A 218 -35.53 16.34 2.62
C SER A 218 -34.67 16.50 1.36
N GLU A 219 -33.99 17.64 1.19
CA GLU A 219 -32.97 17.81 0.16
C GLU A 219 -31.63 17.26 0.65
N VAL A 220 -30.91 16.57 -0.23
CA VAL A 220 -29.53 16.12 0.02
C VAL A 220 -28.61 17.25 -0.39
N TYR A 221 -27.92 17.81 0.59
CA TYR A 221 -26.86 18.79 0.35
C TYR A 221 -25.52 18.08 0.44
N HIS A 222 -24.56 18.54 -0.34
CA HIS A 222 -23.19 18.05 -0.26
C HIS A 222 -22.30 19.13 0.33
N GLN A 223 -21.50 18.76 1.31
CA GLN A 223 -20.55 19.61 2.00
C GLN A 223 -19.14 19.21 1.59
N LEU A 224 -18.38 20.20 1.10
CA LEU A 224 -17.02 19.98 0.68
C LEU A 224 -16.07 20.22 1.87
N ASN A 225 -15.26 19.22 2.17
CA ASN A 225 -14.30 19.21 3.24
C ASN A 225 -12.89 19.12 2.63
N ARG A 226 -11.98 20.00 3.03
CA ARG A 226 -10.55 19.87 2.76
C ARG A 226 -9.89 19.24 3.97
N VAL A 227 -9.40 18.02 3.80
CA VAL A 227 -8.75 17.22 4.83
C VAL A 227 -7.24 17.35 4.70
N MET A 228 -6.58 17.46 5.84
CA MET A 228 -5.13 17.51 6.00
C MET A 228 -4.74 16.47 7.05
N SER A 229 -4.09 15.39 6.63
CA SER A 229 -3.75 14.25 7.49
C SER A 229 -2.25 13.98 7.50
N GLY A 230 -1.68 13.78 8.69
CA GLY A 230 -0.29 13.36 8.85
C GLY A 230 -0.09 11.88 8.52
N PHE A 231 1.07 11.52 8.00
CA PHE A 231 1.39 10.12 7.72
C PHE A 231 2.81 9.74 8.17
N ASP A 232 2.98 8.46 8.45
CA ASP A 232 4.24 7.87 8.91
C ASP A 232 4.89 7.06 7.78
N TYR A 233 5.74 7.73 6.99
CA TYR A 233 6.37 7.07 5.83
C TYR A 233 7.31 5.92 6.23
N GLU A 234 7.88 5.94 7.43
CA GLU A 234 8.78 4.88 7.93
C GLU A 234 7.96 3.60 8.12
N LEU A 235 6.80 3.69 8.77
CA LEU A 235 5.87 2.57 8.80
C LEU A 235 5.52 2.07 7.39
N PHE A 236 5.21 2.96 6.45
CA PHE A 236 4.86 2.54 5.10
C PHE A 236 6.01 1.88 4.34
N ILE A 237 7.27 2.25 4.59
CA ILE A 237 8.42 1.60 3.97
C ILE A 237 8.59 0.16 4.48
N ASP A 238 8.37 -0.06 5.77
CA ASP A 238 8.42 -1.40 6.38
C ASP A 238 7.28 -2.28 5.87
N LEU A 239 6.05 -1.74 5.80
CA LEU A 239 4.91 -2.45 5.21
C LEU A 239 5.14 -2.80 3.73
N CYS A 240 5.75 -1.89 2.95
CA CYS A 240 6.15 -2.20 1.58
C CYS A 240 7.15 -3.36 1.53
N TYR A 241 8.13 -3.38 2.44
CA TYR A 241 9.15 -4.43 2.46
C TYR A 241 8.56 -5.79 2.84
N VAL A 242 7.69 -5.87 3.85
CA VAL A 242 7.01 -7.12 4.21
C VAL A 242 6.11 -7.60 3.06
N ASN A 243 5.36 -6.70 2.41
CA ASN A 243 4.57 -7.05 1.22
C ASN A 243 5.44 -7.61 0.08
N TYR A 244 6.61 -7.01 -0.16
CA TYR A 244 7.58 -7.55 -1.12
C TYR A 244 8.01 -8.97 -0.78
N LEU A 245 8.35 -9.26 0.49
CA LEU A 245 8.76 -10.60 0.92
C LEU A 245 7.66 -11.66 0.72
N LEU A 246 6.39 -11.27 0.93
CA LEU A 246 5.23 -12.12 0.69
C LEU A 246 5.02 -12.39 -0.80
N ILE A 247 5.13 -11.36 -1.65
CA ILE A 247 5.05 -11.52 -3.12
C ILE A 247 6.20 -12.40 -3.63
N ASP A 248 7.43 -12.16 -3.15
CA ASP A 248 8.60 -12.97 -3.52
C ASP A 248 8.42 -14.44 -3.14
N GLN A 249 7.91 -14.71 -1.94
CA GLN A 249 7.57 -16.06 -1.51
C GLN A 249 6.57 -16.74 -2.46
N ILE A 250 5.46 -16.03 -2.81
CA ILE A 250 4.46 -16.55 -3.75
C ILE A 250 5.12 -16.88 -5.08
N VAL A 251 5.78 -15.91 -5.71
CA VAL A 251 6.34 -16.02 -7.07
C VAL A 251 7.47 -17.06 -7.13
N ARG A 252 8.39 -17.04 -6.15
CA ARG A 252 9.55 -17.95 -6.09
C ARG A 252 9.13 -19.41 -6.02
N ILE A 253 8.14 -19.74 -5.21
CA ILE A 253 7.63 -21.12 -5.14
C ILE A 253 7.02 -21.53 -6.49
N ARG A 254 6.22 -20.68 -7.14
CA ARG A 254 5.62 -21.04 -8.43
C ARG A 254 6.65 -21.16 -9.55
N ARG A 255 7.65 -20.26 -9.58
CA ARG A 255 8.79 -20.38 -10.52
C ARG A 255 9.47 -21.73 -10.39
N PHE A 256 9.65 -22.18 -9.14
CA PHE A 256 10.25 -23.48 -8.87
C PHE A 256 9.36 -24.66 -9.30
N THR A 257 8.05 -24.57 -9.05
CA THR A 257 7.08 -25.62 -9.43
C THR A 257 6.91 -25.72 -10.95
N VAL A 258 6.87 -24.60 -11.67
CA VAL A 258 6.62 -24.57 -13.12
C VAL A 258 7.89 -24.76 -13.96
N GLY A 259 9.07 -24.43 -13.41
CA GLY A 259 10.34 -24.56 -14.10
C GLY A 259 10.91 -25.98 -14.18
N ASN A 260 10.33 -26.96 -13.48
CA ASN A 260 10.91 -28.29 -13.30
C ASN A 260 10.01 -29.41 -13.84
N ASN A 261 10.17 -29.71 -15.14
CA ASN A 261 9.95 -31.06 -15.64
C ASN A 261 11.23 -31.88 -15.36
N GLU A 262 11.06 -33.04 -14.72
CA GLU A 262 12.06 -34.12 -14.58
C GLU A 262 12.99 -34.12 -13.33
N GLU A 263 12.86 -35.23 -12.59
CA GLU A 263 13.91 -36.03 -11.94
C GLU A 263 15.03 -35.30 -11.14
N ALA A 264 14.75 -34.76 -9.96
CA ALA A 264 15.78 -34.79 -8.93
C ALA A 264 15.24 -35.08 -7.52
N GLU A 265 15.99 -35.93 -6.82
CA GLU A 265 15.91 -36.24 -5.40
C GLU A 265 15.98 -34.96 -4.56
N GLU A 266 15.09 -34.83 -3.56
CA GLU A 266 15.00 -33.77 -2.54
C GLU A 266 15.60 -32.41 -2.93
N LYS A 267 14.94 -31.70 -3.86
CA LYS A 267 15.32 -30.32 -4.18
C LYS A 267 14.86 -29.39 -3.05
N ARG A 268 15.81 -28.67 -2.45
CA ARG A 268 15.56 -27.66 -1.41
C ARG A 268 15.34 -26.30 -2.05
N ILE A 269 14.24 -25.63 -1.68
CA ILE A 269 14.01 -24.23 -2.00
C ILE A 269 14.20 -23.36 -0.76
N PRO A 270 14.88 -22.21 -0.87
CA PRO A 270 14.88 -21.23 0.20
C PRO A 270 13.48 -20.61 0.27
N ILE A 271 12.82 -20.77 1.42
CA ILE A 271 11.55 -20.13 1.76
C ILE A 271 11.81 -19.08 2.83
N ASN A 272 11.10 -17.96 2.74
CA ASN A 272 11.08 -16.97 3.80
C ASN A 272 10.35 -17.55 5.01
N ALA A 273 10.95 -17.42 6.18
CA ALA A 273 10.29 -17.75 7.44
C ALA A 273 9.88 -16.42 8.09
N PHE A 274 8.59 -16.25 8.36
CA PHE A 274 8.06 -14.98 8.84
C PHE A 274 7.88 -14.93 10.35
N HIS A 275 8.11 -16.05 11.04
CA HIS A 275 7.97 -16.16 12.49
C HIS A 275 8.99 -15.32 13.29
N ASP A 276 10.07 -14.85 12.65
CA ASP A 276 11.08 -13.99 13.28
C ASP A 276 10.66 -12.52 13.32
N PHE A 277 9.61 -12.13 12.59
CA PHE A 277 9.10 -10.76 12.61
C PHE A 277 8.20 -10.53 13.81
N ASP A 278 8.38 -9.39 14.48
CA ASP A 278 7.43 -8.91 15.47
C ASP A 278 6.36 -8.04 14.78
N ILE A 279 5.12 -8.51 14.82
CA ILE A 279 3.99 -7.79 14.23
C ILE A 279 3.68 -6.48 14.95
N ASP A 280 3.99 -6.37 16.24
CA ASP A 280 3.74 -5.12 16.98
C ASP A 280 4.82 -4.09 16.63
N GLU A 281 6.07 -4.52 16.41
CA GLU A 281 7.17 -3.66 15.91
C GLU A 281 6.88 -3.16 14.49
N ILE A 282 6.47 -4.05 13.56
CA ILE A 282 6.15 -3.66 12.17
C ILE A 282 5.04 -2.60 12.11
N PHE A 283 4.09 -2.63 13.04
CA PHE A 283 2.95 -1.71 13.06
C PHE A 283 3.11 -0.59 14.09
N GLU A 284 4.29 -0.43 14.66
CA GLU A 284 4.60 0.68 15.56
C GLU A 284 4.47 1.99 14.76
N TYR A 285 3.43 2.74 15.07
CA TYR A 285 3.12 3.99 14.39
C TYR A 285 3.59 5.13 15.29
N ASP A 286 4.34 6.09 14.75
CA ASP A 286 4.73 7.28 15.51
C ASP A 286 3.50 8.14 15.85
N PRO A 287 3.06 8.21 17.12
CA PRO A 287 1.88 8.98 17.51
C PRO A 287 2.05 10.48 17.26
N GLU A 288 3.28 10.99 17.09
CA GLU A 288 3.51 12.37 16.71
C GLU A 288 3.14 12.67 15.25
N LYS A 289 3.13 11.65 14.40
CA LYS A 289 2.74 11.76 12.98
C LYS A 289 1.25 11.54 12.75
N ARG A 290 0.51 11.01 13.74
CA ARG A 290 -0.94 10.79 13.67
C ARG A 290 -1.70 12.05 14.04
N TRP A 291 -2.38 12.63 13.07
CA TRP A 291 -3.31 13.76 13.27
C TRP A 291 -4.08 14.01 11.99
N GLU A 292 -5.27 14.59 12.15
CA GLU A 292 -6.09 15.02 11.03
C GLU A 292 -6.70 16.39 11.32
N PHE A 293 -6.91 17.16 10.26
CA PHE A 293 -7.51 18.48 10.33
C PHE A 293 -8.39 18.71 9.10
N THR A 294 -9.62 19.18 9.34
CA THR A 294 -10.61 19.39 8.28
C THR A 294 -11.08 20.84 8.22
N ILE A 295 -11.11 21.41 7.01
CA ILE A 295 -11.70 22.72 6.69
C ILE A 295 -12.93 22.52 5.83
N THR A 296 -14.06 23.05 6.25
CA THR A 296 -15.32 22.91 5.54
C THR A 296 -15.67 24.15 4.72
N TYR A 297 -16.11 23.96 3.47
CA TYR A 297 -16.49 25.04 2.55
C TYR A 297 -18.03 25.22 2.41
N PRO A 298 -18.53 26.46 2.25
CA PRO A 298 -17.79 27.71 2.42
C PRO A 298 -17.45 27.98 3.89
N PRO A 299 -16.35 28.68 4.18
CA PRO A 299 -16.03 29.10 5.55
C PRO A 299 -17.04 30.17 6.05
N GLY A 300 -17.90 29.82 7.03
CA GLY A 300 -18.85 30.71 7.74
C GLY A 300 -20.33 30.49 7.37
N ASP A 301 -21.32 30.46 8.27
CA ASP A 301 -21.58 31.39 9.41
C ASP A 301 -22.28 30.75 10.65
N GLY A 302 -22.24 29.42 10.82
CA GLY A 302 -22.94 28.78 11.97
C GLY A 302 -22.52 27.37 12.37
N SER A 303 -21.59 26.76 11.64
CA SER A 303 -21.12 25.39 11.89
C SER A 303 -19.73 25.14 11.29
N SER A 304 -18.86 26.15 11.29
CA SER A 304 -17.43 25.97 10.96
C SER A 304 -16.78 25.21 12.11
N GLY A 305 -16.95 23.89 12.11
CA GLY A 305 -16.29 22.98 13.03
C GLY A 305 -14.88 22.73 12.51
N ILE A 306 -13.89 23.39 13.10
CA ILE A 306 -12.55 22.83 13.10
C ILE A 306 -12.62 21.62 14.03
N THR A 307 -12.54 20.42 13.46
CA THR A 307 -12.42 19.19 14.23
C THR A 307 -10.96 18.76 14.18
N LEU A 308 -10.36 18.62 15.37
CA LEU A 308 -9.05 18.01 15.57
C LEU A 308 -9.29 16.61 16.14
N SER A 309 -8.82 15.60 15.44
CA SER A 309 -8.85 14.18 15.84
C SER A 309 -7.45 13.61 15.99
#